data_AF-A0A958ZTY6-F1
#
_entry.id   AF-A0A958ZTY6-F1
#
_cell.length_a   1.000
_cell.length_b   1.000
_cell.length_c   1.000
_cell.angle_alpha   90.00
_cell.angle_beta   90.00
_cell.angle_gamma   90.00
#
_symmetry.space_group_name_H-M   'P 1'
#
loop_
_entity.id
_entity.type
_entity.pdbx_description
1 polymer ?
#
loop_
_entity_poly.entity_id
_entity_poly.type
_entity_poly.pdbx_seq_one_letter_code
_entity_poly.pdbx_strand_id
1 'polypeptide(L)' 'MKLVDILLLSLAVVFIVVGAYEVMAVGLGHAYWAIMISMILFFVYSIRKRSA' A
#
# COMPACT_ATOMS: atom_id res chain seq x y z
N MET A 1 -15.29 9.54 2.08
CA MET A 1 -15.44 9.90 3.51
C MET A 1 -14.04 10.12 4.04
N LYS A 2 -13.70 11.36 4.43
CA LYS A 2 -12.30 11.78 4.71
C LYS A 2 -11.52 10.83 5.63
N LEU A 3 -12.19 10.20 6.59
CA LEU A 3 -11.58 9.23 7.52
C LEU A 3 -11.09 7.93 6.84
N VAL A 4 -11.92 7.36 5.96
CA VAL A 4 -11.60 6.11 5.26
C VAL A 4 -10.45 6.31 4.29
N ASP A 5 -10.40 7.48 3.65
CA ASP A 5 -9.37 7.82 2.68
C ASP A 5 -8.01 8.04 3.38
N ILE A 6 -8.00 8.60 4.60
CA ILE A 6 -6.79 8.71 5.44
C ILE A 6 -6.31 7.33 5.90
N LEU A 7 -7.21 6.47 6.38
CA LEU A 7 -6.86 5.11 6.81
C LEU A 7 -6.27 4.28 5.67
N LEU A 8 -6.85 4.36 4.46
CA LEU A 8 -6.34 3.69 3.26
C LEU A 8 -4.93 4.17 2.92
N LEU A 9 -4.69 5.48 2.96
CA LEU A 9 -3.39 6.06 2.67
C LEU A 9 -2.34 5.62 3.71
N SER A 10 -2.66 5.73 5.01
CA SER A 10 -1.78 5.30 6.08
C SER A 10 -1.43 3.82 5.99
N LEU A 11 -2.42 2.97 5.69
CA LEU A 11 -2.20 1.54 5.55
C LEU A 11 -1.32 1.23 4.33
N ALA A 12 -1.54 1.91 3.19
CA ALA A 12 -0.69 1.77 2.01
C ALA A 12 0.79 2.08 2.33
N VAL A 13 1.05 3.16 3.08
CA VAL A 13 2.41 3.56 3.48
C VAL A 13 3.06 2.49 4.36
N VAL A 14 2.32 1.92 5.33
CA VAL A 14 2.84 0.84 6.18
C VAL A 14 3.28 -0.36 5.34
N PHE A 15 2.47 -0.78 4.38
CA PHE A 15 2.82 -1.89 3.49
C PHE A 15 4.01 -1.59 2.57
N ILE A 16 4.20 -0.33 2.16
CA ILE A 16 5.41 0.09 1.43
C ILE A 16 6.66 -0.05 2.30
N VAL A 17 6.61 0.40 3.56
CA VAL A 17 7.75 0.32 4.49
C VAL A 17 8.11 -1.13 4.79
N VAL A 18 7.11 -1.98 5.07
CA VAL A 18 7.30 -3.41 5.29
C VAL A 18 7.85 -4.08 4.02
N GLY A 19 7.29 -3.76 2.85
CA GLY A 19 7.77 -4.27 1.57
C GLY A 19 9.22 -3.88 1.31
N ALA A 20 9.60 -2.62 1.56
CA ALA A 20 10.99 -2.16 1.40
C ALA A 20 11.95 -2.91 2.35
N TYR A 21 11.55 -3.12 3.60
CA TYR A 21 12.32 -3.93 4.55
C TYR A 21 12.47 -5.38 4.08
N GLU A 22 11.38 -6.01 3.65
CA GLU A 22 11.39 -7.39 3.13
C GLU A 22 12.26 -7.53 1.87
N VAL A 23 12.24 -6.53 0.97
CA VAL A 23 13.15 -6.52 -0.19
C VAL A 23 14.61 -6.54 0.25
N MET A 24 14.93 -5.77 1.30
CA MET A 24 16.29 -5.70 1.84
C MET A 24 16.70 -6.95 2.64
N ALA A 25 15.75 -7.60 3.32
CA ALA A 25 16.02 -8.72 4.22
C ALA A 25 15.97 -10.10 3.54
N VAL A 26 14.98 -10.32 2.67
CA VAL A 26 14.65 -11.65 2.10
C VAL A 26 14.64 -11.63 0.56
N GLY A 27 14.71 -10.45 -0.05
CA GLY A 27 14.74 -10.25 -1.49
C GLY A 27 13.35 -10.05 -2.13
N LEU A 28 13.35 -9.70 -3.41
CA LEU A 28 12.15 -9.29 -4.15
C LEU A 28 11.06 -10.36 -4.23
N GLY A 29 11.43 -11.65 -4.29
CA GLY A 29 10.47 -12.74 -4.43
C GLY A 29 9.51 -12.84 -3.24
N HIS A 30 10.03 -12.66 -2.02
CA HIS A 30 9.24 -12.71 -0.80
C HIS A 30 8.58 -11.38 -0.46
N ALA A 31 9.13 -10.25 -0.92
CA ALA A 31 8.54 -8.93 -0.69
C ALA A 31 7.42 -8.57 -1.67
N TYR A 32 7.28 -9.32 -2.77
CA TYR A 32 6.34 -9.05 -3.85
C TYR A 32 4.90 -8.85 -3.36
N TRP A 33 4.45 -9.70 -2.42
CA TRP A 33 3.08 -9.61 -1.90
C TRP A 33 2.82 -8.31 -1.13
N ALA A 34 3.78 -7.84 -0.33
CA ALA A 34 3.65 -6.60 0.45
C ALA A 34 3.59 -5.37 -0.46
N ILE A 35 4.45 -5.34 -1.50
CA ILE A 35 4.45 -4.28 -2.51
C ILE A 35 3.12 -4.29 -3.27
N MET A 36 2.63 -5.47 -3.67
CA MET A 36 1.40 -5.64 -4.44
C MET A 36 0.16 -5.18 -3.64
N ILE A 37 0.09 -5.50 -2.34
CA ILE A 37 -0.98 -5.00 -1.44
C ILE A 37 -0.92 -3.47 -1.32
N SER A 38 0.27 -2.89 -1.20
CA SER A 38 0.39 -1.42 -1.12
C SER A 38 -0.10 -0.73 -2.40
N MET A 39 0.21 -1.29 -3.57
CA MET A 39 -0.27 -0.78 -4.86
C MET A 39 -1.79 -0.87 -4.96
N ILE A 40 -2.39 -1.99 -4.54
CA ILE A 40 -3.85 -2.16 -4.53
C ILE A 40 -4.50 -1.11 -3.63
N LEU A 41 -3.99 -0.93 -2.40
CA LEU A 41 -4.50 0.09 -1.48
C LEU A 41 -4.39 1.50 -2.06
N PHE A 42 -3.29 1.81 -2.74
CA PHE A 42 -3.09 3.10 -3.41
C PHE A 42 -4.04 3.29 -4.59
N PHE A 43 -4.26 2.27 -5.41
CA PHE A 43 -5.22 2.31 -6.52
C PHE A 43 -6.66 2.47 -6.02
N VAL A 44 -7.04 1.74 -4.97
CA VAL A 44 -8.35 1.86 -4.33
C VAL A 44 -8.55 3.27 -3.79
N TYR A 45 -7.54 3.85 -3.13
CA TYR A 45 -7.55 5.25 -2.71
C TYR A 45 -7.74 6.20 -3.89
N SER A 46 -6.98 6.01 -4.97
CA SER A 46 -7.02 6.85 -6.17
C SER A 46 -8.39 6.82 -6.86
N ILE A 47 -8.96 5.63 -7.04
CA ILE A 47 -10.30 5.44 -7.63
C ILE A 47 -11.36 6.11 -6.75
N ARG A 48 -11.32 5.89 -5.43
CA ARG A 48 -12.28 6.51 -4.49
C ARG A 48 -12.18 8.03 -4.49
N LYS A 49 -10.97 8.58 -4.59
CA LYS A 49 -10.75 10.04 -4.65
C LYS A 49 -11.22 10.64 -5.98
N ARG A 50 -11.23 9.86 -7.05
CA ARG A 50 -11.66 10.32 -8.39
C ARG A 50 -13.17 10.17 -8.62
N SER A 51 -13.84 9.27 -7.89
CA SER A 51 -15.30 9.08 -7.95
C SER A 51 -16.11 9.87 -6.91
N ALA A 52 -15.46 10.60 -6.00
CA ALA A 52 -16.10 11.46 -4.99
C ALA A 52 -15.97 12.94 -5.37
#